data_AF-A0A7C1H9D9-F1
#
_entry.id   AF-A0A7C1H9D9-F1
#
_cell.length_a   1.000
_cell.length_b   1.000
_cell.length_c   1.000
_cell.angle_alpha   90.00
_cell.angle_beta   90.00
_cell.angle_gamma   90.00
#
_symmetry.space_group_name_H-M   'P 1'
#
loop_
_entity.id
_entity.type
_entity.pdbx_description
1 polymer ?
#
loop_
_entity_poly.entity_id
_entity_poly.type
_entity_poly.pdbx_seq_one_letter_code
_entity_poly.pdbx_strand_id
1 'polypeptide(L)' 'AVVRSLEIIGEAARNIPDELRQQYKDIPWKRMAGMRDKLIHGYFGVDYESVWAVATERIPELKKPLQKMIKEQSGKG' A
#
# COMPACT_ATOMS: atom_id res chain seq x y z
N ALA A 1 6.35 15.40 3.20
CA ALA A 1 4.93 15.08 2.94
C ALA A 1 4.77 13.70 2.30
N VAL A 2 5.33 13.42 1.11
CA VAL A 2 5.10 12.18 0.35
C VAL A 2 5.58 10.90 1.06
N VAL A 3 6.82 10.88 1.55
CA VAL A 3 7.38 9.69 2.26
C VAL A 3 6.50 9.29 3.45
N ARG A 4 6.07 10.27 4.25
CA ARG A 4 5.17 10.04 5.38
C ARG A 4 3.81 9.46 4.96
N SER A 5 3.26 9.89 3.83
CA SER A 5 2.04 9.29 3.29
C SER A 5 2.22 7.83 2.89
N LEU A 6 3.37 7.48 2.29
CA LEU A 6 3.69 6.09 1.94
C LEU A 6 3.87 5.22 3.19
N GLU A 7 4.47 5.77 4.26
CA GLU A 7 4.54 5.08 5.57
C GLU A 7 3.14 4.78 6.13
N ILE A 8 2.24 5.76 6.12
CA ILE A 8 0.85 5.59 6.60
C ILE A 8 0.12 4.52 5.80
N ILE A 9 0.28 4.52 4.47
CA ILE A 9 -0.31 3.47 3.61
C ILE A 9 0.23 2.09 3.98
N GLY A 10 1.53 1.97 4.25
CA GLY A 10 2.12 0.70 4.66
C GLY A 10 1.63 0.22 6.02
N GLU A 11 1.51 1.12 7.00
CA GLU A 11 0.96 0.81 8.32
C GLU A 11 -0.51 0.39 8.23
N ALA A 12 -1.33 1.13 7.47
CA ALA A 12 -2.73 0.78 7.24
C ALA A 12 -2.87 -0.60 6.59
N ALA A 13 -2.03 -0.92 5.58
CA ALA A 13 -2.03 -2.23 4.93
C ALA A 13 -1.69 -3.38 5.87
N ARG A 14 -0.81 -3.16 6.85
CA ARG A 14 -0.44 -4.15 7.88
C ARG A 14 -1.59 -4.43 8.84
N ASN A 15 -2.42 -3.43 9.12
CA ASN A 15 -3.54 -3.54 10.04
C ASN A 15 -4.82 -4.14 9.41
N ILE A 16 -4.81 -4.44 8.10
CA ILE A 16 -5.91 -5.16 7.47
C ILE A 16 -5.92 -6.62 7.96
N PRO A 17 -7.07 -7.17 8.42
CA PRO A 17 -7.20 -8.57 8.81
C PRO A 17 -6.72 -9.55 7.74
N ASP A 18 -6.13 -10.67 8.16
CA ASP A 18 -5.61 -11.69 7.24
C ASP A 18 -6.71 -12.30 6.37
N GLU A 19 -7.93 -12.44 6.90
CA GLU A 19 -9.08 -12.96 6.15
C GLU A 19 -9.40 -12.07 4.94
N LEU A 20 -9.39 -10.75 5.13
CA LEU A 20 -9.59 -9.80 4.04
C LEU A 20 -8.43 -9.81 3.06
N ARG A 21 -7.19 -9.87 3.56
CA ARG A 21 -6.01 -9.98 2.69
C ARG A 21 -6.03 -11.25 1.83
N GLN A 22 -6.54 -12.35 2.37
CA GLN A 22 -6.71 -13.61 1.66
C GLN A 22 -7.88 -13.59 0.68
N GLN A 23 -8.95 -12.85 0.98
CA GLN A 23 -10.08 -12.69 0.08
C GLN A 23 -9.73 -11.81 -1.15
N TYR A 24 -8.93 -10.75 -0.94
CA TYR A 24 -8.58 -9.78 -1.98
C TYR A 24 -7.10 -9.87 -2.37
N LYS A 25 -6.69 -11.00 -2.97
CA LYS A 25 -5.27 -11.30 -3.32
C LYS A 25 -4.69 -10.42 -4.43
N ASP A 26 -5.55 -9.80 -5.23
CA ASP A 26 -5.15 -8.89 -6.31
C ASP A 26 -4.53 -7.59 -5.77
N ILE A 27 -4.78 -7.27 -4.50
CA ILE A 27 -4.15 -6.14 -3.82
C ILE A 27 -2.80 -6.60 -3.24
N PRO A 28 -1.69 -5.93 -3.53
CA PRO A 28 -0.35 -6.35 -3.11
C PRO A 28 -0.05 -5.99 -1.65
N TRP A 29 -0.84 -6.51 -0.71
CA TRP A 29 -0.79 -6.19 0.73
C TRP A 29 0.61 -6.26 1.34
N LYS A 30 1.33 -7.36 1.06
CA LYS A 30 2.70 -7.56 1.57
C LYS A 30 3.66 -6.49 1.05
N ARG A 31 3.51 -6.06 -0.21
CA ARG A 31 4.36 -5.00 -0.77
C ARG A 31 4.02 -3.64 -0.16
N MET A 32 2.75 -3.38 0.14
CA MET A 32 2.34 -2.16 0.82
C MET A 32 2.89 -2.11 2.25
N ALA A 33 2.71 -3.20 3.01
CA ALA A 33 3.18 -3.30 4.40
C ALA A 33 4.71 -3.21 4.56
N GLY A 34 5.47 -3.51 3.49
CA GLY A 34 6.93 -3.40 3.41
C GLY A 34 7.43 -2.11 2.75
N MET A 35 6.58 -1.09 2.51
CA MET A 35 7.04 0.16 1.88
C MET A 35 8.12 0.86 2.69
N ARG A 36 8.01 0.86 4.03
CA ARG A 36 9.03 1.46 4.91
C ARG A 36 10.42 0.88 4.66
N ASP A 37 10.52 -0.44 4.57
CA ASP A 37 11.80 -1.13 4.40
C ASP A 37 12.43 -0.85 3.03
N LYS A 38 11.59 -0.62 2.01
CA LYS A 38 12.05 -0.29 0.65
C LYS A 38 12.50 1.16 0.48
N LEU A 39 11.85 2.10 1.17
CA LEU A 39 12.16 3.53 1.04
C LEU A 39 13.35 3.96 1.90
N ILE A 40 13.68 3.16 2.93
CA ILE A 40 14.72 3.47 3.93
C ILE A 40 15.91 2.50 3.78
N HIS A 41 16.08 1.86 2.62
CA HIS A 41 17.15 0.89 2.46
C HIS A 41 18.54 1.57 2.33
N GLY A 42 19.27 1.61 3.45
CA GLY A 42 20.73 1.56 3.47
C GLY A 42 21.49 2.90 3.49
N TYR A 43 21.72 3.41 4.70
CA TYR A 43 22.88 4.23 5.11
C TYR A 43 23.10 5.66 4.56
N PHE A 44 22.46 6.12 3.48
CA PHE A 44 22.78 7.45 2.93
C PHE A 44 21.62 8.34 2.46
N GLY A 45 20.35 7.93 2.60
CA GLY A 45 19.22 8.80 2.28
C GLY A 45 17.96 8.07 1.85
N VAL A 46 16.93 8.84 1.53
CA VAL A 46 15.69 8.36 0.92
C VAL A 46 15.96 8.09 -0.56
N ASP A 47 15.57 6.91 -1.05
CA ASP A 47 15.55 6.63 -2.49
C ASP A 47 14.37 7.37 -3.14
N TYR A 48 14.61 8.61 -3.58
CA TYR A 48 13.59 9.47 -4.16
C TYR A 48 13.07 8.98 -5.52
N GLU A 49 13.86 8.22 -6.28
CA GLU A 49 13.39 7.60 -7.54
C GLU A 49 12.35 6.53 -7.22
N SER A 50 12.63 5.67 -6.25
CA SER A 50 11.65 4.71 -5.75
C SER A 50 10.41 5.38 -5.15
N VAL A 51 10.58 6.47 -4.38
CA VAL A 51 9.43 7.25 -3.87
C VAL A 51 8.57 7.76 -5.01
N TRP A 52 9.19 8.35 -6.03
CA TRP A 52 8.49 8.91 -7.18
C TRP A 52 7.73 7.83 -7.95
N ALA A 53 8.38 6.72 -8.30
CA ALA A 53 7.77 5.61 -9.03
C ALA A 53 6.61 4.98 -8.23
N VAL A 54 6.78 4.78 -6.91
CA VAL A 54 5.70 4.27 -6.06
C VAL A 54 4.52 5.25 -6.05
N ALA A 55 4.78 6.54 -5.80
CA ALA A 55 3.71 7.53 -5.66
C ALA A 55 2.94 7.77 -6.97
N THR A 56 3.62 7.73 -8.12
CA THR A 56 3.05 8.12 -9.42
C THR A 56 2.57 6.95 -10.26
N GLU A 57 3.12 5.75 -10.07
CA GLU A 57 2.77 4.57 -10.88
C GLU A 57 2.04 3.52 -10.04
N ARG A 58 2.61 3.13 -8.91
CA ARG A 58 2.11 1.98 -8.12
C ARG A 58 0.87 2.32 -7.29
N ILE A 59 0.85 3.47 -6.63
CA ILE A 59 -0.29 3.86 -5.79
C ILE A 59 -1.58 4.03 -6.62
N PRO A 60 -1.57 4.68 -7.79
CA PRO A 60 -2.77 4.78 -8.62
C PRO A 60 -3.37 3.43 -9.05
N GLU A 61 -2.53 2.41 -9.29
CA GLU A 61 -2.98 1.05 -9.62
C GLU A 61 -3.84 0.43 -8.52
N LEU A 62 -3.63 0.81 -7.25
CA LEU A 62 -4.38 0.28 -6.11
C LEU A 62 -5.82 0.81 -6.03
N LYS A 63 -6.13 1.92 -6.69
CA LYS A 63 -7.43 2.60 -6.56
C LYS A 63 -8.60 1.69 -6.94
N LYS A 64 -8.52 1.07 -8.12
CA LYS A 64 -9.60 0.19 -8.64
C LYS A 64 -9.87 -1.01 -7.73
N PRO A 65 -8.87 -1.85 -7.36
CA PRO A 65 -9.13 -3.01 -6.52
C PRO A 65 -9.56 -2.63 -5.09
N LEU A 66 -9.05 -1.53 -4.52
CA LEU A 66 -9.51 -1.05 -3.21
C LEU A 66 -10.96 -0.55 -3.25
N GLN A 67 -11.36 0.18 -4.29
CA GLN A 67 -12.75 0.60 -4.46
C GLN A 67 -13.70 -0.59 -4.63
N LYS A 68 -13.28 -1.62 -5.37
CA LYS A 68 -14.03 -2.88 -5.49
C LYS A 68 -14.21 -3.53 -4.11
N MET A 69 -13.12 -3.69 -3.35
CA MET A 69 -13.15 -4.23 -2.00
C MET A 69 -14.11 -3.45 -1.09
N ILE A 70 -14.04 -2.12 -1.09
CA ILE A 70 -14.92 -1.28 -0.26
C ILE A 70 -16.39 -1.50 -0.65
N LYS A 71 -16.71 -1.49 -1.95
CA LYS A 71 -18.09 -1.71 -2.42
C LYS A 71 -18.63 -3.07 -2.01
N GLU A 72 -17.82 -4.12 -2.15
CA GLU A 72 -18.20 -5.49 -1.75
C GLU A 72 -18.36 -5.63 -0.24
N GLN A 73 -17.59 -4.90 0.57
CA GLN A 73 -17.74 -4.92 2.03
C GLN A 73 -18.92 -4.06 2.51
N SER A 74 -19.20 -2.92 1.87
CA SER A 74 -20.35 -2.07 2.21
C SER A 74 -21.69 -2.66 1.77
N GLY A 75 -21.72 -3.50 0.72
CA GLY A 75 -22.93 -4.21 0.27
C GLY A 75 -23.21 -5.52 1.01
N LYS A 76 -22.36 -5.91 1.97
CA LYS A 76 -22.55 -7.08 2.84
C LYS A 76 -23.20 -6.73 4.19
N GLY A 77 -23.63 -5.47 4.35
CA GLY A 77 -24.40 -5.00 5.51
C GLY A 77 -25.90 -5.05 5.27
#